data_AF-A0A7S3JPY3-F1
#
_entry.id   AF-A0A7S3JPY3-F1
#
_cell.length_a   1.000
_cell.length_b   1.000
_cell.length_c   1.000
_cell.angle_alpha   90.00
_cell.angle_beta   90.00
_cell.angle_gamma   90.00
#
_symmetry.space_group_name_H-M   'P 1'
#
loop_
_entity.id
_entity.type
_entity.pdbx_description
1 polymer ?
#
loop_
_entity_poly.entity_id
_entity_poly.type
_entity_poly.pdbx_seq_one_letter_code
_entity_poly.pdbx_strand_id
1 'polypeptide(L)'
;QVTSSLIKKEMPKRKKYEDELEVELAAEEEEEDALERAALALSREENGSTAKKSVKTKLIDANGLESATSLAWGSDKLPWIEHLVLSSDLDTVSGKDDLEREVAIYKLTLSCVADGRSRLELAGEPFLRPKDFFCEMIKSDAHMAKVKDELIFQQKKMDAFEKRKERQQQLKFAKAVQAEKQKQKIQRKKEAVKKIEDFRKQGAGASKRLGLDESEPSISSTKKKKSPSKKRQALDKKWGFGGKKSGKKRNDAKSINDLSDFRPTRGKSTAKGSRGTFSSVKDNNNSPGNNKKKSPKQRRIF
;
A
#
# COMPACT_ATOMS: atom_id res chain seq x y z
N GLN A 1 -30.86 -5.09 16.58
CA GLN A 1 -29.53 -5.75 16.64
C GLN A 1 -29.56 -6.91 15.66
N VAL A 2 -29.17 -6.65 14.41
CA VAL A 2 -29.25 -7.61 13.29
C VAL A 2 -27.84 -8.09 12.97
N THR A 3 -27.58 -9.34 13.32
CA THR A 3 -26.65 -10.31 12.71
C THR A 3 -25.29 -9.80 12.20
N SER A 4 -24.27 -9.81 13.08
CA SER A 4 -22.84 -9.76 12.70
C SER A 4 -22.24 -11.15 12.38
N SER A 5 -23.07 -12.20 12.26
CA SER A 5 -22.63 -13.59 12.22
C SER A 5 -22.51 -14.22 10.83
N LEU A 6 -22.74 -13.48 9.74
CA LEU A 6 -22.76 -14.05 8.37
C LEU A 6 -21.52 -13.80 7.51
N ILE A 7 -20.47 -13.14 8.01
CA ILE A 7 -19.26 -12.83 7.22
C ILE A 7 -18.06 -13.59 7.78
N LYS A 8 -18.11 -14.92 7.68
CA LYS A 8 -16.92 -15.79 7.70
C LYS A 8 -17.04 -16.82 6.59
N LYS A 9 -17.28 -16.36 5.35
CA LYS A 9 -16.83 -17.12 4.17
C LYS A 9 -15.30 -17.12 4.24
N GLU A 10 -14.71 -18.31 4.27
CA GLU A 10 -13.26 -18.51 4.26
C GLU A 10 -12.66 -17.79 3.03
N MET A 11 -12.10 -16.61 3.25
CA MET A 11 -11.25 -15.95 2.26
C MET A 11 -10.02 -16.84 2.03
N PRO A 12 -9.73 -17.24 0.79
CA PRO A 12 -8.49 -17.94 0.46
C PRO A 12 -7.29 -17.17 1.03
N LYS A 13 -6.28 -17.90 1.51
CA LYS A 13 -5.10 -17.34 2.20
C LYS A 13 -4.54 -16.16 1.41
N ARG A 14 -4.54 -14.94 2.00
CA ARG A 14 -4.09 -13.67 1.37
C ARG A 14 -2.85 -13.77 0.48
N LYS A 15 -1.86 -14.58 0.86
CA LYS A 15 -0.66 -14.82 0.04
C LYS A 15 -0.94 -15.39 -1.35
N LYS A 16 -1.93 -16.28 -1.49
CA LYS A 16 -2.33 -16.81 -2.80
C LYS A 16 -2.99 -15.74 -3.67
N TYR A 17 -3.81 -14.89 -3.06
CA TYR A 17 -4.43 -13.76 -3.77
C TYR A 17 -3.39 -12.73 -4.21
N GLU A 18 -2.40 -12.43 -3.37
CA GLU A 18 -1.30 -11.52 -3.70
C GLU A 18 -0.43 -12.09 -4.84
N ASP A 19 -0.09 -13.39 -4.79
CA ASP A 19 0.68 -14.06 -5.84
C ASP A 19 -0.11 -14.19 -7.17
N GLU A 20 -1.43 -14.44 -7.11
CA GLU A 20 -2.30 -14.51 -8.30
C GLU A 20 -2.48 -13.13 -8.95
N LEU A 21 -2.65 -12.07 -8.16
CA LEU A 21 -2.67 -10.68 -8.65
C LEU A 21 -1.33 -10.26 -9.26
N GLU A 22 -0.20 -10.72 -8.72
CA GLU A 22 1.14 -10.44 -9.26
C GLU A 22 1.36 -11.08 -10.64
N VAL A 23 0.72 -12.22 -10.92
CA VAL A 23 0.78 -12.89 -12.23
C VAL A 23 -0.16 -12.22 -13.24
N GLU A 24 -1.36 -11.81 -12.81
CA GLU A 24 -2.31 -11.07 -13.66
C GLU A 24 -1.72 -9.71 -14.08
N LEU A 25 -1.14 -8.95 -13.14
CA LEU A 25 -0.52 -7.65 -13.44
C LEU A 25 0.70 -7.76 -14.37
N ALA A 26 1.46 -8.86 -14.29
CA ALA A 26 2.61 -9.10 -15.17
C ALA A 26 2.16 -9.50 -16.59
N ALA A 27 1.05 -10.24 -16.71
CA ALA A 27 0.46 -10.58 -18.01
C ALA A 27 -0.15 -9.35 -18.69
N GLU A 28 -0.83 -8.49 -17.92
CA GLU A 28 -1.36 -7.21 -18.43
C GLU A 28 -0.24 -6.27 -18.90
N GLU A 29 0.90 -6.23 -18.21
CA GLU A 29 2.06 -5.42 -18.60
C GLU A 29 2.71 -5.91 -19.92
N GLU A 30 2.81 -7.22 -20.15
CA GLU A 30 3.30 -7.76 -21.43
C GLU A 30 2.32 -7.50 -22.60
N GLU A 31 1.01 -7.51 -22.35
CA GLU A 31 -0.01 -7.19 -23.36
C GLU A 31 -0.03 -5.70 -23.71
N GLU A 32 0.08 -4.80 -22.73
CA GLU A 32 0.17 -3.34 -22.94
C GLU A 32 1.43 -2.97 -23.75
N ASP A 33 2.59 -3.55 -23.40
CA ASP A 33 3.86 -3.34 -24.12
C ASP A 33 3.78 -3.82 -25.58
N ALA A 34 3.07 -4.92 -25.84
CA ALA A 34 2.87 -5.44 -27.19
C ALA A 34 1.96 -4.51 -28.03
N LEU A 35 0.92 -3.94 -27.41
CA LEU A 35 0.02 -2.98 -28.03
C LEU A 35 0.70 -1.65 -28.38
N GLU A 36 1.54 -1.12 -27.48
CA GLU A 36 2.33 0.10 -27.75
C GLU A 36 3.31 -0.11 -28.92
N ARG A 37 3.99 -1.26 -28.97
CA ARG A 37 4.89 -1.58 -30.09
C ARG A 37 4.14 -1.72 -31.41
N ALA A 38 2.94 -2.29 -31.40
CA ALA A 38 2.10 -2.38 -32.58
C ALA A 38 1.61 -1.00 -33.06
N ALA A 39 1.19 -0.13 -32.13
CA ALA A 39 0.78 1.24 -32.43
C ALA A 39 1.94 2.08 -33.02
N LEU A 40 3.15 1.95 -32.47
CA LEU A 40 4.35 2.60 -33.01
C LEU A 40 4.70 2.10 -34.42
N ALA A 41 4.57 0.81 -34.69
CA ALA A 41 4.79 0.24 -36.03
C ALA A 41 3.79 0.79 -37.06
N LEU A 42 2.50 0.85 -36.70
CA LEU A 42 1.45 1.43 -37.56
C LEU A 42 1.66 2.92 -37.84
N SER A 43 2.04 3.70 -36.82
CA SER A 43 2.35 5.13 -36.99
C SER A 43 3.56 5.36 -37.92
N ARG A 44 4.50 4.41 -37.98
CA ARG A 44 5.68 4.49 -38.84
C ARG A 44 5.36 4.16 -40.30
N GLU A 45 4.37 3.33 -40.55
CA GLU A 45 3.92 2.98 -41.90
C GLU A 45 3.00 4.06 -42.50
N GLU A 46 2.13 4.70 -41.70
CA GLU A 46 1.24 5.78 -42.18
C GLU A 46 2.00 7.06 -42.59
N ASN A 47 3.17 7.30 -42.03
CA ASN A 47 4.03 8.45 -42.37
C ASN A 47 4.76 8.30 -43.73
N GLY A 48 4.58 7.17 -44.44
CA GLY A 48 5.27 6.87 -45.71
C GLY A 48 4.60 7.39 -46.99
N SER A 49 3.35 7.88 -46.94
CA SER A 49 2.63 8.33 -48.14
C SER A 49 2.45 9.85 -48.19
N THR A 50 3.53 10.59 -48.44
CA THR A 50 3.43 12.01 -48.79
C THR A 50 2.97 12.18 -50.23
N ALA A 51 1.65 12.22 -50.44
CA ALA A 51 1.07 12.65 -51.71
C ALA A 51 1.46 14.11 -51.99
N LYS A 52 2.17 14.35 -53.10
CA LYS A 52 2.54 15.69 -53.57
C LYS A 52 1.27 16.44 -53.98
N LYS A 53 0.68 17.22 -53.06
CA LYS A 53 -0.39 18.18 -53.37
C LYS A 53 0.18 19.27 -54.29
N SER A 54 -0.45 19.46 -55.44
CA SER A 54 -0.17 20.56 -56.35
C SER A 54 -0.43 21.90 -55.65
N VAL A 55 0.60 22.74 -55.60
CA VAL A 55 0.53 24.05 -54.96
C VAL A 55 -0.28 24.99 -55.86
N LYS A 56 -1.57 25.14 -55.59
CA LYS A 56 -2.34 26.27 -56.12
C LYS A 56 -1.75 27.55 -55.51
N THR A 57 -1.30 28.47 -56.36
CA THR A 57 -0.91 29.82 -55.95
C THR A 57 -2.12 30.48 -55.30
N LYS A 58 -2.07 30.66 -53.98
CA LYS A 58 -3.13 31.34 -53.24
C LYS A 58 -3.02 32.83 -53.57
N LEU A 59 -4.01 33.37 -54.28
CA LEU A 59 -4.20 34.82 -54.36
C LEU A 59 -4.62 35.28 -52.95
N ILE A 60 -3.78 36.08 -52.28
CA ILE A 60 -4.08 36.64 -50.96
C ILE A 60 -4.71 38.00 -51.17
N ASP A 61 -6.03 38.10 -51.05
CA ASP A 61 -6.76 39.37 -51.05
C ASP A 61 -6.76 39.98 -49.65
N ALA A 62 -5.77 40.85 -49.38
CA ALA A 62 -5.64 41.55 -48.11
C ALA A 62 -6.79 42.56 -47.88
N ASN A 63 -7.22 43.25 -48.93
CA ASN A 63 -8.26 44.28 -48.84
C ASN A 63 -9.62 43.67 -48.51
N GLY A 64 -9.92 42.50 -49.08
CA GLY A 64 -11.12 41.73 -48.74
C GLY A 64 -11.11 41.25 -47.28
N LEU A 65 -9.95 40.86 -46.75
CA LEU A 65 -9.81 40.44 -45.35
C LEU A 65 -10.04 41.60 -44.38
N GLU A 66 -9.45 42.77 -44.65
CA GLU A 66 -9.65 43.99 -43.84
C GLU A 66 -11.10 44.48 -43.86
N SER A 67 -11.74 44.39 -45.02
CA SER A 67 -13.17 44.73 -45.16
C SER A 67 -14.04 43.76 -44.34
N ALA A 68 -13.70 42.47 -44.33
CA ALA A 68 -14.43 41.47 -43.55
C ALA A 68 -14.22 41.61 -42.03
N THR A 69 -13.00 41.95 -41.58
CA THR A 69 -12.74 42.20 -40.15
C THR A 69 -13.46 43.45 -39.65
N SER A 70 -13.62 44.48 -40.48
CA SER A 70 -14.42 45.67 -40.13
C SER A 70 -15.91 45.37 -39.90
N LEU A 71 -16.41 44.27 -40.47
CA LEU A 71 -17.79 43.80 -40.29
C LEU A 71 -17.98 42.98 -39.01
N ALA A 72 -16.89 42.53 -38.38
CA ALA A 72 -16.94 41.81 -37.11
C ALA A 72 -17.51 42.74 -36.03
N TRP A 73 -18.39 42.20 -35.18
CA TRP A 73 -19.05 42.92 -34.09
C TRP A 73 -18.04 43.80 -33.33
N GLY A 74 -18.39 45.08 -33.14
CA GLY A 74 -17.52 46.12 -32.58
C GLY A 74 -17.11 45.88 -31.13
N SER A 75 -16.20 44.93 -30.92
CA SER A 75 -15.59 44.58 -29.64
C SER A 75 -14.92 45.77 -28.97
N ASP A 76 -14.43 46.73 -29.77
CA ASP A 76 -13.70 47.90 -29.30
C ASP A 76 -14.57 48.90 -28.53
N LYS A 77 -15.90 48.85 -28.69
CA LYS A 77 -16.83 49.78 -28.04
C LYS A 77 -17.38 49.25 -26.72
N LEU A 78 -17.22 47.95 -26.45
CA LEU A 78 -17.76 47.29 -25.27
C LEU A 78 -16.69 47.09 -24.21
N PRO A 79 -17.04 47.11 -22.92
CA PRO A 79 -16.10 46.79 -21.85
C PRO A 79 -15.57 45.36 -22.01
N TRP A 80 -14.37 45.10 -21.48
CA TRP A 80 -13.69 43.81 -21.63
C TRP A 80 -14.49 42.58 -21.16
N ILE A 81 -15.38 42.80 -20.20
CA ILE A 81 -16.26 41.78 -19.61
C ILE A 81 -17.22 41.16 -20.65
N GLU A 82 -17.60 41.89 -21.69
CA GLU A 82 -18.54 41.36 -22.71
C GLU A 82 -17.87 40.42 -23.70
N HIS A 83 -16.54 40.50 -23.84
CA HIS A 83 -15.80 39.63 -24.75
C HIS A 83 -15.01 38.54 -24.01
N LEU A 84 -14.43 38.84 -22.84
CA LEU A 84 -13.57 37.91 -22.08
C LEU A 84 -12.44 37.28 -22.91
N VAL A 85 -12.10 37.88 -24.05
CA VAL A 85 -11.04 37.44 -24.94
C VAL A 85 -9.71 37.99 -24.44
N LEU A 86 -8.71 37.11 -24.39
CA LEU A 86 -7.33 37.44 -24.10
C LEU A 86 -6.45 36.90 -25.23
N SER A 87 -5.51 37.74 -25.64
CA SER A 87 -4.59 37.44 -26.73
C SER A 87 -3.18 37.64 -26.22
N SER A 88 -2.33 36.66 -26.48
CA SER A 88 -0.91 36.69 -26.17
C SER A 88 -0.15 35.89 -27.22
N ASP A 89 1.06 36.30 -27.52
CA ASP A 89 1.88 35.64 -28.53
C ASP A 89 2.46 34.34 -27.97
N LEU A 90 2.37 33.27 -28.77
CA LEU A 90 2.98 31.98 -28.43
C LEU A 90 4.46 32.00 -28.83
N ASP A 91 5.34 31.58 -27.92
CA ASP A 91 6.75 31.37 -28.23
C ASP A 91 6.91 30.37 -29.39
N THR A 92 7.89 30.59 -30.26
CA THR A 92 8.16 29.68 -31.38
C THR A 92 8.69 28.34 -30.85
N VAL A 93 7.85 27.30 -30.89
CA VAL A 93 8.22 25.93 -30.51
C VAL A 93 8.41 25.06 -31.75
N SER A 94 9.35 24.12 -31.67
CA SER A 94 9.56 23.09 -32.69
C SER A 94 8.30 22.24 -32.86
N GLY A 95 7.68 22.26 -34.05
CA GLY A 95 6.41 21.55 -34.30
C GLY A 95 6.48 20.01 -34.19
N LYS A 96 7.68 19.42 -34.01
CA LYS A 96 7.88 17.97 -33.93
C LYS A 96 7.85 17.42 -32.51
N ASP A 97 8.17 18.23 -31.50
CA ASP A 97 8.16 17.81 -30.11
C ASP A 97 6.83 18.21 -29.47
N ASP A 98 6.04 17.20 -29.09
CA ASP A 98 4.74 17.40 -28.46
C ASP A 98 4.88 17.90 -27.02
N LEU A 99 5.86 17.40 -26.25
CA LEU A 99 6.00 17.77 -24.84
C LEU A 99 6.39 19.23 -24.69
N GLU A 100 7.33 19.70 -25.51
CA GLU A 100 7.72 21.11 -25.52
C GLU A 100 6.57 22.02 -25.98
N ARG A 101 5.79 21.57 -26.96
CA ARG A 101 4.60 22.29 -27.44
C ARG A 101 3.54 22.41 -26.36
N GLU A 102 3.20 21.32 -25.69
CA GLU A 102 2.22 21.32 -24.60
C GLU A 102 2.66 22.23 -23.44
N VAL A 103 3.95 22.23 -23.11
CA VAL A 103 4.50 23.14 -22.08
C VAL A 103 4.37 24.61 -22.49
N ALA A 104 4.60 24.95 -23.76
CA ALA A 104 4.43 26.32 -24.24
C ALA A 104 2.96 26.76 -24.23
N ILE A 105 2.05 25.90 -24.68
CA ILE A 105 0.59 26.16 -24.61
C ILE A 105 0.16 26.33 -23.14
N TYR A 106 0.68 25.49 -22.24
CA TYR A 106 0.41 25.60 -20.82
C TYR A 106 0.90 26.93 -20.24
N LYS A 107 2.12 27.37 -20.57
CA LYS A 107 2.66 28.67 -20.12
C LYS A 107 1.85 29.85 -20.65
N LEU A 108 1.46 29.80 -21.93
CA LEU A 108 0.64 30.84 -22.57
C LEU A 108 -0.73 30.96 -21.91
N THR A 109 -1.39 29.82 -21.68
CA THR A 109 -2.70 29.81 -21.02
C THR A 109 -2.59 30.30 -19.58
N LEU A 110 -1.52 29.96 -18.86
CA LEU A 110 -1.28 30.43 -17.51
C LEU A 110 -1.09 31.95 -17.44
N SER A 111 -0.31 32.55 -18.36
CA SER A 111 -0.14 34.01 -18.41
C SER A 111 -1.46 34.72 -18.72
N CYS A 112 -2.22 34.22 -19.71
CA CYS A 112 -3.55 34.75 -20.01
C CYS A 112 -4.50 34.64 -18.82
N VAL A 113 -4.54 33.51 -18.11
CA VAL A 113 -5.39 33.36 -16.92
C VAL A 113 -5.01 34.36 -15.82
N ALA A 114 -3.73 34.65 -15.64
CA ALA A 114 -3.26 35.66 -14.68
C ALA A 114 -3.69 37.08 -15.07
N ASP A 115 -3.58 37.43 -16.35
CA ASP A 115 -4.04 38.71 -16.88
C ASP A 115 -5.56 38.87 -16.75
N GLY A 116 -6.30 37.82 -17.13
CA GLY A 116 -7.76 37.79 -17.02
C GLY A 116 -8.24 37.94 -15.58
N ARG A 117 -7.58 37.27 -14.64
CA ARG A 117 -7.86 37.41 -13.21
C ARG A 117 -7.66 38.85 -12.74
N SER A 118 -6.56 39.48 -13.16
CA SER A 118 -6.27 40.88 -12.78
C SER A 118 -7.32 41.84 -13.33
N ARG A 119 -7.79 41.63 -14.56
CA ARG A 119 -8.85 42.43 -15.17
C ARG A 119 -10.22 42.21 -14.51
N LEU A 120 -10.56 40.98 -14.12
CA LEU A 120 -11.80 40.68 -13.39
C LEU A 120 -11.78 41.29 -11.98
N GLU A 121 -10.63 41.27 -11.30
CA GLU A 121 -10.46 41.89 -9.99
C GLU A 121 -10.63 43.42 -10.06
N LEU A 122 -10.09 44.08 -11.09
CA LEU A 122 -10.31 45.50 -11.35
C LEU A 122 -11.78 45.84 -11.66
N ALA A 123 -12.48 44.93 -12.32
CA ALA A 123 -13.91 45.06 -12.58
C ALA A 123 -14.79 44.79 -11.35
N GLY A 124 -14.24 44.19 -10.28
CA GLY A 124 -14.99 43.80 -9.09
C GLY A 124 -15.84 42.54 -9.27
N GLU A 125 -15.56 41.72 -10.29
CA GLU A 125 -16.36 40.53 -10.61
C GLU A 125 -15.82 39.25 -9.92
N PRO A 126 -16.68 38.40 -9.35
CA PRO A 126 -16.26 37.16 -8.71
C PRO A 126 -15.89 36.09 -9.76
N PHE A 127 -14.66 35.58 -9.71
CA PHE A 127 -14.16 34.58 -10.66
C PHE A 127 -13.96 33.17 -10.05
N LEU A 128 -13.90 33.06 -8.72
CA LEU A 128 -13.70 31.79 -8.03
C LEU A 128 -15.03 31.07 -7.81
N ARG A 129 -15.12 29.81 -8.26
CA ARG A 129 -16.26 28.95 -7.93
C ARG A 129 -16.28 28.65 -6.41
N PRO A 130 -17.34 29.01 -5.68
CA PRO A 130 -17.49 28.61 -4.28
C PRO A 130 -17.62 27.08 -4.17
N LYS A 131 -17.03 26.48 -3.12
CA LYS A 131 -17.07 25.02 -2.90
C LYS A 131 -18.48 24.48 -2.62
N ASP A 132 -19.36 25.34 -2.11
CA ASP A 132 -20.75 25.01 -1.75
C ASP A 132 -21.75 25.27 -2.91
N PHE A 133 -21.25 25.74 -4.06
CA PHE A 133 -22.09 25.98 -5.23
C PHE A 133 -22.10 24.74 -6.14
N PHE A 134 -23.15 23.92 -5.98
CA PHE A 134 -23.37 22.71 -6.78
C PHE A 134 -24.23 23.02 -8.00
N CYS A 135 -23.60 23.04 -9.17
CA CYS A 135 -24.27 23.10 -10.48
C CYS A 135 -23.74 21.96 -11.36
N GLU A 136 -24.41 21.70 -12.49
CA GLU A 136 -23.98 20.69 -13.45
C GLU A 136 -22.58 21.03 -13.99
N MET A 137 -21.66 20.08 -13.88
CA MET A 137 -20.29 20.19 -14.40
C MET A 137 -20.19 19.48 -15.75
N ILE A 138 -19.22 19.87 -16.59
CA ILE A 138 -18.98 19.27 -17.92
C ILE A 138 -18.82 17.73 -17.85
N LYS A 139 -18.21 17.22 -16.78
CA LYS A 139 -18.03 15.79 -16.51
C LYS A 139 -18.78 15.41 -15.24
N SER A 140 -19.45 14.25 -15.26
CA SER A 140 -20.17 13.73 -14.11
C SER A 140 -19.24 13.23 -13.00
N ASP A 141 -19.70 13.27 -11.76
CA ASP A 141 -18.94 12.77 -10.60
C ASP A 141 -18.62 11.27 -10.72
N ALA A 142 -19.52 10.50 -11.34
CA ALA A 142 -19.30 9.08 -11.60
C ALA A 142 -18.13 8.84 -12.58
N HIS A 143 -17.94 9.72 -13.57
CA HIS A 143 -16.77 9.65 -14.45
C HIS A 143 -15.50 10.08 -13.72
N MET A 144 -15.54 11.14 -12.93
CA MET A 144 -14.38 11.62 -12.16
C MET A 144 -13.94 10.63 -11.06
N ALA A 145 -14.87 9.86 -10.49
CA ALA A 145 -14.55 8.76 -9.58
C ALA A 145 -13.68 7.69 -10.27
N LYS A 146 -14.01 7.30 -11.51
CA LYS A 146 -13.20 6.34 -12.28
C LYS A 146 -11.79 6.87 -12.57
N VAL A 147 -11.68 8.14 -12.99
CA VAL A 147 -10.37 8.77 -13.23
C VAL A 147 -9.53 8.79 -11.95
N LYS A 148 -10.15 9.07 -10.80
CA LYS A 148 -9.47 9.06 -9.51
C LYS A 148 -9.02 7.66 -9.11
N ASP A 149 -9.85 6.65 -9.33
CA ASP A 149 -9.51 5.26 -9.03
C ASP A 149 -8.33 4.78 -9.89
N GLU A 150 -8.27 5.18 -11.16
CA GLU A 150 -7.15 4.89 -12.07
C GLU A 150 -5.85 5.55 -11.59
N LEU A 151 -5.90 6.84 -11.21
CA LEU A 151 -4.71 7.52 -10.66
C LEU A 151 -4.19 6.85 -9.38
N ILE A 152 -5.11 6.43 -8.49
CA ILE A 152 -4.75 5.70 -7.27
C ILE A 152 -4.17 4.33 -7.60
N PHE A 153 -4.68 3.65 -8.63
CA PHE A 153 -4.17 2.37 -9.10
C PHE A 153 -2.73 2.51 -9.61
N GLN A 154 -2.47 3.48 -10.50
CA GLN A 154 -1.13 3.75 -11.02
C GLN A 154 -0.14 4.12 -9.91
N GLN A 155 -0.54 4.96 -8.96
CA GLN A 155 0.30 5.30 -7.81
C GLN A 155 0.63 4.06 -6.96
N LYS A 156 -0.35 3.18 -6.71
CA LYS A 156 -0.12 1.92 -5.98
C LYS A 156 0.81 0.96 -6.74
N LYS A 157 0.71 0.91 -8.08
CA LYS A 157 1.59 0.12 -8.96
C LYS A 157 3.05 0.58 -8.80
N MET A 158 3.29 1.90 -8.88
CA MET A 158 4.61 2.50 -8.67
C MET A 158 5.16 2.24 -7.25
N ASP A 159 4.36 2.50 -6.22
CA ASP A 159 4.72 2.25 -4.82
C ASP A 159 5.10 0.78 -4.55
N ALA A 160 4.36 -0.15 -5.16
CA ALA A 160 4.61 -1.58 -5.01
C ALA A 160 5.95 -1.96 -5.65
N PHE A 161 6.24 -1.43 -6.85
CA PHE A 161 7.51 -1.62 -7.53
C PHE A 161 8.69 -1.05 -6.73
N GLU A 162 8.57 0.18 -6.22
CA GLU A 162 9.60 0.80 -5.38
C GLU A 162 9.84 -0.01 -4.11
N LYS A 163 8.78 -0.41 -3.39
CA LYS A 163 8.90 -1.28 -2.20
C LYS A 163 9.52 -2.63 -2.52
N ARG A 164 9.27 -3.19 -3.71
CA ARG A 164 9.91 -4.43 -4.17
C ARG A 164 11.40 -4.23 -4.39
N LYS A 165 11.80 -3.14 -5.07
CA LYS A 165 13.20 -2.77 -5.31
C LYS A 165 13.95 -2.53 -4.00
N GLU A 166 13.36 -1.78 -3.08
CA GLU A 166 13.90 -1.55 -1.73
C GLU A 166 14.07 -2.87 -0.96
N ARG A 167 13.05 -3.73 -0.97
CA ARG A 167 13.13 -5.04 -0.31
C ARG A 167 14.27 -5.89 -0.86
N GLN A 168 14.46 -5.89 -2.18
CA GLN A 168 15.57 -6.61 -2.80
C GLN A 168 16.93 -6.05 -2.38
N GLN A 169 17.09 -4.72 -2.33
CA GLN A 169 18.31 -4.08 -1.83
C GLN A 169 18.56 -4.42 -0.36
N GLN A 170 17.53 -4.33 0.49
CA GLN A 170 17.60 -4.70 1.89
C GLN A 170 18.03 -6.16 2.06
N LEU A 171 17.49 -7.09 1.25
CA LEU A 171 17.89 -8.51 1.28
C LEU A 171 19.34 -8.71 0.86
N LYS A 172 19.83 -8.00 -0.17
CA LYS A 172 21.23 -8.04 -0.61
C LYS A 172 22.19 -7.60 0.50
N PHE A 173 21.88 -6.51 1.19
CA PHE A 173 22.74 -5.96 2.25
C PHE A 173 22.46 -6.52 3.64
N ALA A 174 21.37 -7.29 3.85
CA ALA A 174 20.95 -7.76 5.16
C ALA A 174 22.05 -8.50 5.93
N LYS A 175 22.80 -9.38 5.26
CA LYS A 175 23.88 -10.15 5.89
C LYS A 175 25.05 -9.25 6.32
N ALA A 176 25.48 -8.34 5.44
CA ALA A 176 26.55 -7.38 5.73
C ALA A 176 26.15 -6.46 6.90
N VAL A 177 24.95 -5.90 6.85
CA VAL A 177 24.40 -5.04 7.91
C VAL A 177 24.28 -5.78 9.24
N GLN A 178 23.86 -7.05 9.23
CA GLN A 178 23.81 -7.85 10.46
C GLN A 178 25.20 -8.09 11.05
N ALA A 179 26.18 -8.46 10.21
CA ALA A 179 27.56 -8.67 10.64
C ALA A 179 28.19 -7.37 11.19
N GLU A 180 27.97 -6.25 10.52
CA GLU A 180 28.46 -4.95 10.96
C GLU A 180 27.81 -4.50 12.27
N LYS A 181 26.49 -4.67 12.43
CA LYS A 181 25.79 -4.41 13.71
C LYS A 181 26.36 -5.26 14.85
N GLN A 182 26.74 -6.51 14.59
CA GLN A 182 27.40 -7.34 15.61
C GLN A 182 28.80 -6.83 15.95
N LYS A 183 29.61 -6.46 14.93
CA LYS A 183 30.94 -5.85 15.13
C LYS A 183 30.84 -4.56 15.94
N GLN A 184 29.92 -3.65 15.59
CA GLN A 184 29.67 -2.41 16.32
C GLN A 184 29.22 -2.66 17.76
N LYS A 185 28.36 -3.66 18.02
CA LYS A 185 27.97 -4.04 19.38
C LYS A 185 29.16 -4.53 20.20
N ILE A 186 30.04 -5.34 19.61
CA ILE A 186 31.25 -5.84 20.27
C ILE A 186 32.21 -4.68 20.55
N GLN A 187 32.44 -3.79 19.58
CA GLN A 187 33.28 -2.60 19.73
C GLN A 187 32.75 -1.68 20.84
N ARG A 188 31.46 -1.34 20.83
CA ARG A 188 30.83 -0.54 21.90
C ARG A 188 30.98 -1.17 23.28
N LYS A 189 30.85 -2.50 23.40
CA LYS A 189 31.11 -3.21 24.67
C LYS A 189 32.58 -3.08 25.09
N LYS A 190 33.52 -3.27 24.17
CA LYS A 190 34.96 -3.12 24.45
C LYS A 190 35.30 -1.70 24.87
N GLU A 191 34.79 -0.69 24.17
CA GLU A 191 34.97 0.73 24.52
C GLU A 191 34.36 1.06 25.88
N ALA A 192 33.17 0.54 26.21
CA ALA A 192 32.56 0.72 27.51
C ALA A 192 33.41 0.10 28.64
N VAL A 193 33.95 -1.12 28.43
CA VAL A 193 34.86 -1.76 29.38
C VAL A 193 36.15 -0.95 29.54
N LYS A 194 36.76 -0.48 28.45
CA LYS A 194 37.94 0.39 28.50
C LYS A 194 37.67 1.66 29.30
N LYS A 195 36.54 2.34 29.05
CA LYS A 195 36.14 3.53 29.82
C LYS A 195 35.99 3.23 31.32
N ILE A 196 35.45 2.07 31.69
CA ILE A 196 35.35 1.63 33.09
C ILE A 196 36.74 1.34 33.67
N GLU A 197 37.64 0.70 32.92
CA GLU A 197 39.02 0.46 33.35
C GLU A 197 39.82 1.75 33.51
N ASP A 198 39.67 2.70 32.58
CA ASP A 198 40.31 4.01 32.65
C ASP A 198 39.76 4.81 33.83
N PHE A 199 38.45 4.78 34.07
CA PHE A 199 37.83 5.38 35.25
C PHE A 199 38.31 4.71 36.54
N ARG A 200 38.46 3.37 36.57
CA ARG A 200 39.01 2.64 37.72
C ARG A 200 40.48 2.99 37.95
N LYS A 201 41.30 3.14 36.91
CA LYS A 201 42.71 3.53 37.01
C LYS A 201 42.87 4.99 37.46
N GLN A 202 42.06 5.90 36.93
CA GLN A 202 42.04 7.31 37.35
C GLN A 202 41.51 7.44 38.79
N GLY A 203 40.50 6.67 39.16
CA GLY A 203 39.99 6.58 40.55
C GLY A 203 40.99 5.93 41.51
N ALA A 204 41.77 4.94 41.07
CA ALA A 204 42.84 4.34 41.86
C ALA A 204 44.02 5.32 42.09
N GLY A 205 44.32 6.20 41.12
CA GLY A 205 45.28 7.29 41.28
C GLY A 205 44.82 8.36 42.28
N ALA A 206 43.51 8.65 42.34
CA ALA A 206 42.92 9.54 43.34
C ALA A 206 42.85 8.88 44.74
N SER A 207 42.54 7.57 44.81
CA SER A 207 42.49 6.82 46.06
C SER A 207 43.88 6.56 46.66
N LYS A 208 44.93 6.40 45.83
CA LYS A 208 46.32 6.24 46.31
C LYS A 208 46.92 7.55 46.85
N ARG A 209 46.37 8.70 46.48
CA ARG A 209 46.70 10.01 47.10
C ARG A 209 45.91 10.29 48.38
N LEU A 210 44.89 9.48 48.69
CA LEU A 210 44.01 9.61 49.86
C LEU A 210 44.13 8.44 50.85
N GLY A 211 45.24 7.67 50.82
CA GLY A 211 45.62 6.75 51.90
C GLY A 211 44.50 5.84 52.40
N LEU A 212 43.63 5.33 51.53
CA LEU A 212 42.53 4.46 51.94
C LEU A 212 42.95 3.01 51.80
N ASP A 213 43.21 2.43 52.97
CA ASP A 213 43.60 1.07 53.30
C ASP A 213 42.82 -0.02 52.54
N GLU A 214 43.54 -1.10 52.28
CA GLU A 214 43.17 -2.30 51.56
C GLU A 214 42.09 -3.05 52.33
N SER A 215 40.82 -2.71 52.06
CA SER A 215 39.68 -3.53 52.47
C SER A 215 38.92 -4.01 51.24
N GLU A 216 39.24 -5.25 50.83
CA GLU A 216 38.37 -6.12 50.06
C GLU A 216 36.92 -6.01 50.53
N PRO A 217 35.96 -5.49 49.74
CA PRO A 217 34.57 -5.68 50.06
C PRO A 217 34.20 -7.07 49.55
N SER A 218 34.34 -8.07 50.42
CA SER A 218 33.58 -9.31 50.29
C SER A 218 32.08 -8.95 50.36
N ILE A 219 31.50 -8.62 49.21
CA ILE A 219 30.05 -8.50 49.04
C ILE A 219 29.50 -9.91 49.07
N SER A 220 29.40 -10.46 50.28
CA SER A 220 28.54 -11.57 50.62
C SER A 220 27.09 -11.06 50.55
N SER A 221 26.60 -10.87 49.33
CA SER A 221 25.17 -10.68 49.12
C SER A 221 24.48 -12.00 49.43
N THR A 222 24.18 -12.23 50.71
CA THR A 222 23.20 -13.21 51.18
C THR A 222 21.81 -12.75 50.71
N LYS A 223 21.58 -12.81 49.40
CA LYS A 223 20.25 -12.78 48.82
C LYS A 223 19.56 -14.04 49.28
N LYS A 224 18.88 -13.97 50.43
CA LYS A 224 17.86 -14.94 50.85
C LYS A 224 16.91 -15.12 49.68
N LYS A 225 17.09 -16.21 48.92
CA LYS A 225 16.15 -16.62 47.88
C LYS A 225 14.84 -16.89 48.58
N LYS A 226 13.85 -15.99 48.43
CA LYS A 226 12.49 -16.20 48.93
C LYS A 226 12.01 -17.55 48.41
N SER A 227 11.66 -18.45 49.32
CA SER A 227 11.10 -19.75 48.97
C SER A 227 9.78 -19.55 48.19
N PRO A 228 9.47 -20.39 47.20
CA PRO A 228 8.24 -20.27 46.44
C PRO A 228 7.02 -20.40 47.37
N SER A 229 6.00 -19.55 47.17
CA SER A 229 4.79 -19.57 48.00
C SER A 229 4.11 -20.94 48.00
N LYS A 230 3.38 -21.31 49.05
CA LYS A 230 2.63 -22.59 49.12
C LYS A 230 1.70 -22.79 47.90
N LYS A 231 1.12 -21.71 47.36
CA LYS A 231 0.36 -21.75 46.10
C LYS A 231 1.24 -22.14 44.91
N ARG A 232 2.44 -21.56 44.78
CA ARG A 232 3.42 -21.92 43.75
C ARG A 232 3.86 -23.38 43.88
N GLN A 233 4.09 -23.88 45.09
CA GLN A 233 4.44 -25.28 45.34
C GLN A 233 3.32 -26.25 44.96
N ALA A 234 2.06 -25.93 45.25
CA ALA A 234 0.91 -26.74 44.83
C ALA A 234 0.74 -26.73 43.30
N LEU A 235 0.96 -25.58 42.66
CA LEU A 235 0.94 -25.47 41.20
C LEU A 235 2.11 -26.23 40.56
N ASP A 236 3.31 -26.17 41.15
CA ASP A 236 4.49 -26.90 40.66
C ASP A 236 4.32 -28.42 40.85
N LYS A 237 3.62 -28.87 41.90
CA LYS A 237 3.23 -30.29 42.06
C LYS A 237 2.21 -30.74 41.00
N LYS A 238 1.22 -29.91 40.68
CA LYS A 238 0.14 -30.26 39.75
C LYS A 238 0.51 -30.08 38.27
N TRP A 239 1.34 -29.09 37.93
CA TRP A 239 1.70 -28.74 36.55
C TRP A 239 3.21 -28.77 36.25
N GLY A 240 4.07 -29.03 37.24
CA GLY A 240 5.53 -29.00 37.14
C GLY A 240 6.11 -27.59 37.24
N PHE A 241 7.38 -27.46 37.65
CA PHE A 241 8.09 -26.18 37.68
C PHE A 241 8.03 -25.50 36.30
N GLY A 242 7.38 -24.34 36.23
CA GLY A 242 7.08 -23.58 35.00
C GLY A 242 8.30 -22.99 34.28
N GLY A 243 9.25 -23.83 33.87
CA GLY A 243 10.34 -23.52 32.95
C GLY A 243 10.24 -24.32 31.65
N LYS A 244 11.12 -24.02 30.67
CA LYS A 244 11.22 -24.78 29.41
C LYS A 244 11.44 -26.27 29.72
N LYS A 245 10.37 -27.07 29.63
CA LYS A 245 10.47 -28.53 29.80
C LYS A 245 11.24 -29.07 28.60
N SER A 246 12.37 -29.72 28.86
CA SER A 246 13.31 -30.28 27.88
C SER A 246 12.66 -31.34 26.98
N GLY A 247 11.78 -30.94 26.05
CA GLY A 247 11.15 -31.84 25.07
C GLY A 247 10.22 -32.92 25.63
N LYS A 248 10.16 -33.15 26.95
CA LYS A 248 9.35 -34.20 27.61
C LYS A 248 7.83 -34.01 27.53
N LYS A 249 7.36 -33.02 26.77
CA LYS A 249 5.95 -32.81 26.38
C LYS A 249 5.78 -32.81 24.86
N ARG A 250 6.66 -33.51 24.13
CA ARG A 250 6.42 -33.85 22.72
C ARG A 250 5.49 -35.06 22.69
N ASN A 251 4.62 -35.11 21.69
CA ASN A 251 3.77 -36.27 21.47
C ASN A 251 4.66 -37.42 20.99
N ASP A 252 4.71 -38.52 21.74
CA ASP A 252 5.33 -39.76 21.29
C ASP A 252 4.38 -40.48 20.33
N ALA A 253 4.91 -41.32 19.42
CA ALA A 253 4.11 -42.05 18.42
C ALA A 253 2.94 -42.85 19.03
N LYS A 254 3.09 -43.31 20.28
CA LYS A 254 2.05 -44.00 21.04
C LYS A 254 0.89 -43.08 21.50
N SER A 255 1.17 -41.80 21.74
CA SER A 255 0.19 -40.80 22.19
C SER A 255 -0.62 -40.15 21.05
N ILE A 256 -0.21 -40.35 19.79
CA ILE A 256 -0.89 -39.82 18.61
C ILE A 256 -2.20 -40.58 18.30
N ASN A 257 -2.26 -41.86 18.67
CA ASN A 257 -3.41 -42.74 18.39
C ASN A 257 -4.28 -43.03 19.63
N ASP A 258 -3.95 -42.48 20.80
CA ASP A 258 -4.76 -42.67 22.00
C ASP A 258 -5.94 -41.70 22.01
N LEU A 259 -7.12 -42.21 21.65
CA LEU A 259 -8.39 -41.50 21.64
C LEU A 259 -9.30 -41.93 22.80
N SER A 260 -8.77 -42.65 23.80
CA SER A 260 -9.57 -43.17 24.93
C SER A 260 -10.25 -42.07 25.76
N ASP A 261 -9.61 -40.90 25.85
CA ASP A 261 -10.17 -39.70 26.51
C ASP A 261 -11.16 -38.91 25.64
N PHE A 262 -11.28 -39.22 24.35
CA PHE A 262 -12.18 -38.53 23.42
C PHE A 262 -13.59 -39.12 23.49
N ARG A 263 -14.47 -38.51 24.28
CA ARG A 263 -15.90 -38.86 24.36
C ARG A 263 -16.73 -38.00 23.40
N PRO A 264 -17.22 -38.53 22.26
CA PRO A 264 -17.97 -37.74 21.26
C PRO A 264 -19.43 -37.44 21.63
N THR A 265 -19.95 -37.95 22.75
CA THR A 265 -21.38 -37.95 23.06
C THR A 265 -21.83 -37.02 24.18
N ARG A 266 -20.93 -36.27 24.83
CA ARG A 266 -21.35 -35.32 25.88
C ARG A 266 -21.65 -33.95 25.26
N GLY A 267 -22.76 -33.89 24.51
CA GLY A 267 -23.14 -32.66 23.80
C GLY A 267 -24.50 -32.58 23.12
N LYS A 268 -25.51 -33.42 23.41
CA LYS A 268 -26.93 -33.09 23.12
C LYS A 268 -27.91 -34.13 23.70
N SER A 269 -28.69 -33.76 24.73
CA SER A 269 -30.10 -34.18 24.89
C SER A 269 -30.67 -33.72 26.25
N THR A 270 -31.22 -32.50 26.29
CA THR A 270 -32.40 -32.24 27.12
C THR A 270 -33.48 -31.70 26.20
N ALA A 271 -34.48 -32.54 25.99
CA ALA A 271 -35.65 -32.33 25.18
C ALA A 271 -36.61 -31.33 25.85
N LYS A 272 -37.16 -30.44 25.03
CA LYS A 272 -38.44 -29.73 25.17
C LYS A 272 -38.65 -29.14 23.76
N GLY A 273 -39.50 -29.67 22.90
CA GLY A 273 -40.91 -29.97 23.10
C GLY A 273 -41.70 -28.91 22.35
N SER A 274 -42.04 -29.17 21.09
CA SER A 274 -43.18 -28.51 20.42
C SER A 274 -43.62 -29.35 19.23
N ARG A 275 -44.89 -29.75 19.29
CA ARG A 275 -45.65 -30.43 18.26
C ARG A 275 -45.88 -29.50 17.07
N GLY A 276 -45.93 -30.07 15.87
CA GLY A 276 -46.38 -29.41 14.65
C GLY A 276 -46.56 -30.47 13.55
N THR A 277 -47.81 -30.79 13.27
CA THR A 277 -48.31 -31.87 12.41
C THR A 277 -48.41 -31.44 10.95
N PHE A 278 -48.49 -32.42 10.04
CA PHE A 278 -48.71 -32.37 8.57
C PHE A 278 -47.47 -32.03 7.72
N SER A 279 -47.18 -32.69 6.60
CA SER A 279 -47.91 -33.69 5.79
C SER A 279 -46.91 -34.51 4.96
N SER A 280 -47.28 -35.76 4.69
CA SER A 280 -46.62 -36.69 3.79
C SER A 280 -46.57 -36.21 2.33
N VAL A 281 -45.37 -36.10 1.76
CA VAL A 281 -45.15 -36.27 0.32
C VAL A 281 -44.01 -37.26 0.14
N LYS A 282 -44.29 -38.23 -0.72
CA LYS A 282 -43.57 -39.46 -0.97
C LYS A 282 -42.87 -39.27 -2.31
N ASP A 283 -41.57 -39.00 -2.30
CA ASP A 283 -40.73 -39.13 -3.48
C ASP A 283 -39.59 -40.10 -3.19
N ASN A 284 -39.76 -41.29 -3.75
CA ASN A 284 -38.69 -42.24 -3.98
C ASN A 284 -37.84 -41.70 -5.12
N ASN A 285 -36.54 -41.53 -4.91
CA ASN A 285 -35.56 -41.87 -5.94
C ASN A 285 -34.20 -42.22 -5.30
N ASN A 286 -33.67 -43.30 -5.83
CA ASN A 286 -32.58 -44.13 -5.32
C ASN A 286 -31.27 -43.70 -5.97
N SER A 287 -30.25 -43.30 -5.19
CA SER A 287 -28.85 -43.60 -5.57
C SER A 287 -27.86 -43.36 -4.42
N PRO A 288 -26.76 -44.15 -4.35
CA PRO A 288 -26.10 -44.50 -3.11
C PRO A 288 -24.85 -43.67 -2.81
N GLY A 289 -24.55 -43.54 -1.52
CA GLY A 289 -23.19 -43.56 -1.01
C GLY A 289 -22.29 -42.34 -1.29
N ASN A 290 -22.20 -41.44 -0.31
CA ASN A 290 -20.90 -40.90 0.11
C ASN A 290 -21.00 -40.13 1.44
N ASN A 291 -21.28 -40.85 2.53
CA ASN A 291 -21.02 -40.33 3.87
C ASN A 291 -19.50 -40.39 4.14
N LYS A 292 -18.78 -39.35 3.70
CA LYS A 292 -17.42 -39.08 4.17
C LYS A 292 -17.47 -38.87 5.69
N LYS A 293 -17.14 -39.94 6.44
CA LYS A 293 -16.78 -39.84 7.86
C LYS A 293 -15.66 -38.81 7.95
N LYS A 294 -15.94 -37.66 8.60
CA LYS A 294 -14.92 -36.65 8.90
C LYS A 294 -13.89 -37.29 9.82
N SER A 295 -12.72 -37.63 9.28
CA SER A 295 -11.57 -38.03 10.08
C SER A 295 -11.07 -36.81 10.89
N PRO A 296 -10.59 -37.02 12.13
CA PRO A 296 -9.99 -35.93 12.90
C PRO A 296 -8.71 -35.47 12.19
N LYS A 297 -8.57 -34.15 12.00
CA LYS A 297 -7.37 -33.55 11.41
C LYS A 297 -6.15 -33.92 12.27
N GLN A 298 -5.20 -34.65 11.68
CA GLN A 298 -3.92 -34.97 12.30
C GLN A 298 -3.20 -33.67 12.69
N ARG A 299 -2.75 -33.58 13.95
CA ARG A 299 -1.97 -32.44 14.43
C ARG A 299 -0.57 -32.55 13.84
N ARG A 300 -0.17 -31.58 13.02
CA ARG A 300 1.15 -31.51 12.37
C ARG A 300 2.28 -31.55 13.41
N ILE A 301 3.29 -32.33 13.09
CA ILE A 301 4.54 -32.53 13.84
C ILE A 301 5.43 -31.28 13.66
N PHE A 302 6.13 -30.89 14.73
CA PHE A 302 7.30 -29.99 14.73
C PHE A 302 8.45 -30.65 15.51
#